data_AF-A0A7C2IM33-F1
#
_entry.id   AF-A0A7C2IM33-F1
#
_cell.length_a   1.000
_cell.length_b   1.000
_cell.length_c   1.000
_cell.angle_alpha   90.00
_cell.angle_beta   90.00
_cell.angle_gamma   90.00
#
_symmetry.space_group_name_H-M   'P 1'
#
loop_
_entity.id
_entity.type
_entity.pdbx_description
1 polymer ?
#
loop_
_entity_poly.entity_id
_entity_poly.type
_entity_poly.pdbx_seq_one_letter_code
_entity_poly.pdbx_strand_id
1 'polypeptide(L)'
;MYDWNALWHTHAGKQQRFASETLDINQLAPELGASLHRAARNPHDIAVYDHGDHYSLLRHDQGLQLLRLEKRVLFDIAIRLVTADEGQALALPYLEVLVDNLATGEAGSWRAEVRCSEDGELLANDALLQHEQPPLMDWPELSFADDARFAAALRDSWQEAAEAVTLDAAAWFNAEALEQHATEPPLDARIQQMCERYAEIVRREQALLSRQFSDEELLLIAEVLRGVTFESAESCRGLWLAVENRLLQDELDRKRGVDGAALLRQLQQLSYTQEVALIEALAPAQD
;
A
#
# COMPACT_ATOMS: atom_id res chain seq x y z
N MET A 1 -16.87 -12.27 0.42
CA MET A 1 -17.54 -13.15 -0.57
C MET A 1 -16.43 -13.94 -1.25
N TYR A 2 -16.48 -15.28 -1.23
CA TYR A 2 -15.41 -16.10 -1.79
C TYR A 2 -15.27 -15.94 -3.31
N ASP A 3 -14.03 -15.95 -3.80
CA ASP A 3 -13.76 -16.20 -5.21
C ASP A 3 -13.81 -17.71 -5.48
N TRP A 4 -15.00 -18.18 -5.86
CA TRP A 4 -15.24 -19.59 -6.17
C TRP A 4 -14.40 -20.11 -7.34
N ASN A 5 -13.99 -19.23 -8.27
CA ASN A 5 -13.10 -19.62 -9.36
C ASN A 5 -11.68 -19.84 -8.85
N ALA A 6 -11.19 -18.97 -7.96
CA ALA A 6 -9.90 -19.19 -7.30
C ALA A 6 -9.91 -20.51 -6.52
N LEU A 7 -10.94 -20.77 -5.70
CA LEU A 7 -11.07 -22.03 -4.94
C LEU A 7 -11.07 -23.27 -5.85
N TRP A 8 -11.76 -23.20 -7.01
CA TRP A 8 -11.73 -24.29 -7.99
C TRP A 8 -10.33 -24.59 -8.50
N HIS A 9 -9.56 -23.55 -8.83
CA HIS A 9 -8.21 -23.69 -9.38
C HIS A 9 -7.19 -24.10 -8.32
N THR A 10 -7.27 -23.56 -7.10
CA THR A 10 -6.40 -23.96 -5.96
C THR A 10 -6.58 -25.43 -5.59
N HIS A 11 -7.72 -26.03 -5.92
CA HIS A 11 -8.00 -27.46 -5.72
C HIS A 11 -7.94 -28.30 -7.01
N ALA A 12 -7.20 -27.84 -8.04
CA ALA A 12 -6.94 -28.60 -9.25
C ALA A 12 -6.41 -30.03 -8.93
N GLY A 13 -7.01 -31.04 -9.57
CA GLY A 13 -6.72 -32.45 -9.35
C GLY A 13 -7.59 -33.13 -8.28
N LYS A 14 -8.38 -32.38 -7.50
CA LYS A 14 -9.35 -32.95 -6.55
C LYS A 14 -10.78 -33.04 -7.11
N GLN A 15 -11.00 -32.50 -8.31
CA GLN A 15 -12.28 -32.56 -9.00
C GLN A 15 -12.61 -34.02 -9.36
N GLN A 16 -13.89 -34.37 -9.21
CA GLN A 16 -14.40 -35.68 -9.57
C GLN A 16 -15.39 -35.52 -10.73
N ARG A 17 -15.38 -36.49 -11.65
CA ARG A 17 -16.40 -36.52 -12.71
C ARG A 17 -17.76 -36.81 -12.07
N PHE A 18 -18.73 -35.97 -12.36
CA PHE A 18 -20.10 -36.13 -11.89
C PHE A 18 -21.01 -36.47 -13.07
N ALA A 19 -21.70 -37.60 -12.98
CA ALA A 19 -22.66 -38.03 -13.99
C ALA A 19 -24.05 -37.55 -13.57
N SER A 20 -24.70 -36.78 -14.43
CA SER A 20 -26.06 -36.30 -14.24
C SER A 20 -26.84 -36.44 -15.54
N GLU A 21 -28.13 -36.74 -15.42
CA GLU A 21 -29.07 -36.70 -16.54
C GLU A 21 -29.54 -35.27 -16.83
N THR A 22 -29.42 -34.37 -15.84
CA THR A 22 -29.74 -32.95 -15.98
C THR A 22 -28.60 -32.21 -16.68
N LEU A 23 -28.93 -31.56 -17.79
CA LEU A 23 -27.97 -30.81 -18.62
C LEU A 23 -27.63 -29.43 -18.05
N ASP A 24 -28.57 -28.79 -17.36
CA ASP A 24 -28.36 -27.47 -16.77
C ASP A 24 -27.72 -27.59 -15.38
N ILE A 25 -26.47 -27.14 -15.28
CA ILE A 25 -25.69 -27.15 -14.05
C ILE A 25 -26.34 -26.39 -12.90
N ASN A 26 -27.27 -25.46 -13.18
CA ASN A 26 -28.00 -24.69 -12.18
C ASN A 26 -29.27 -25.38 -11.65
N GLN A 27 -29.62 -26.55 -12.18
CA GLN A 27 -30.84 -27.29 -11.82
C GLN A 27 -30.56 -28.61 -11.08
N LEU A 28 -29.34 -28.78 -10.55
CA LEU A 28 -28.89 -30.01 -9.91
C LEU A 28 -29.23 -30.11 -8.42
N ALA A 29 -29.93 -29.12 -7.85
CA ALA A 29 -30.31 -29.10 -6.43
C ALA A 29 -31.00 -30.40 -5.96
N PRO A 30 -31.98 -30.98 -6.69
CA PRO A 30 -32.63 -32.23 -6.29
C PRO A 30 -31.69 -33.44 -6.31
N GLU A 31 -30.81 -33.54 -7.32
CA GLU A 31 -29.85 -34.65 -7.47
C GLU A 31 -28.77 -34.61 -6.39
N LEU A 32 -28.34 -33.40 -6.02
CA LEU A 32 -27.30 -33.18 -5.00
C LEU A 32 -27.87 -33.22 -3.58
N GLY A 33 -29.19 -33.12 -3.41
CA GLY A 33 -29.80 -32.95 -2.09
C GLY A 33 -29.33 -31.65 -1.40
N ALA A 34 -29.22 -30.57 -2.17
CA ALA A 34 -28.61 -29.31 -1.75
C ALA A 34 -29.44 -28.10 -2.19
N SER A 35 -29.10 -26.92 -1.66
CA SER A 35 -29.68 -25.66 -2.12
C SER A 35 -28.71 -24.93 -3.06
N LEU A 36 -29.22 -24.33 -4.14
CA LEU A 36 -28.39 -23.54 -5.04
C LEU A 36 -27.99 -22.23 -4.32
N HIS A 37 -26.70 -22.08 -4.00
CA HIS A 37 -26.15 -20.92 -3.33
C HIS A 37 -25.72 -19.84 -4.34
N ARG A 38 -25.11 -20.24 -5.46
CA ARG A 38 -24.73 -19.35 -6.57
C ARG A 38 -24.96 -20.06 -7.90
N ALA A 39 -25.69 -19.42 -8.80
CA ALA A 39 -25.84 -19.89 -10.17
C ALA A 39 -24.58 -19.58 -11.02
N ALA A 40 -24.21 -20.52 -11.88
CA ALA A 40 -23.27 -20.30 -12.96
C ALA A 40 -23.90 -19.38 -14.02
N ARG A 41 -23.20 -18.32 -14.42
CA ARG A 41 -23.68 -17.36 -15.43
C ARG A 41 -23.50 -17.86 -16.86
N ASN A 42 -22.56 -18.78 -17.07
CA ASN A 42 -22.24 -19.36 -18.37
C ASN A 42 -21.62 -20.76 -18.18
N PRO A 43 -21.43 -21.54 -19.27
CA PRO A 43 -20.93 -22.92 -19.17
C PRO A 43 -19.53 -23.07 -18.56
N HIS A 44 -18.72 -22.02 -18.55
CA HIS A 44 -17.38 -22.03 -17.97
C HIS A 44 -17.32 -21.47 -16.55
N ASP A 45 -18.44 -20.96 -16.03
CA ASP A 45 -18.58 -20.45 -14.66
C ASP A 45 -18.99 -21.60 -13.72
N ILE A 46 -18.86 -21.35 -12.42
CA ILE A 46 -19.10 -22.34 -11.36
C ILE A 46 -20.50 -22.14 -10.78
N ALA A 47 -21.24 -23.23 -10.69
CA ALA A 47 -22.44 -23.32 -9.86
C ALA A 47 -22.04 -23.81 -8.46
N VAL A 48 -22.55 -23.17 -7.42
CA VAL A 48 -22.24 -23.49 -6.02
C VAL A 48 -23.51 -23.95 -5.34
N TYR A 49 -23.45 -25.13 -4.74
CA TYR A 49 -24.53 -25.73 -3.97
C TYR A 49 -24.11 -25.85 -2.50
N ASP A 50 -25.05 -25.55 -1.60
CA ASP A 50 -24.86 -25.61 -0.16
C ASP A 50 -25.59 -26.82 0.43
N HIS A 51 -24.83 -27.67 1.13
CA HIS A 51 -25.30 -28.86 1.82
C HIS A 51 -25.40 -28.68 3.36
N GLY A 52 -25.10 -27.49 3.87
CA GLY A 52 -25.03 -27.17 5.30
C GLY A 52 -23.59 -27.09 5.79
N ASP A 53 -22.87 -28.22 5.81
CA ASP A 53 -21.50 -28.36 6.30
C ASP A 53 -20.41 -28.18 5.22
N HIS A 54 -20.78 -28.35 3.94
CA HIS A 54 -19.90 -28.19 2.80
C HIS A 54 -20.60 -27.53 1.61
N TYR A 55 -19.78 -27.00 0.70
CA TYR A 55 -20.20 -26.59 -0.63
C TYR A 55 -19.83 -27.64 -1.67
N SER A 56 -20.69 -27.82 -2.66
CA SER A 56 -20.37 -28.50 -3.91
C SER A 56 -20.26 -27.46 -5.01
N LEU A 57 -19.06 -27.32 -5.56
CA LEU A 57 -18.79 -26.51 -6.73
C LEU A 57 -18.91 -27.41 -7.94
N LEU A 58 -19.63 -26.97 -8.98
CA LEU A 58 -19.72 -27.68 -10.25
C LEU A 58 -19.32 -26.77 -11.41
N ARG A 59 -18.63 -27.35 -12.38
CA ARG A 59 -18.22 -26.68 -13.62
C ARG A 59 -18.24 -27.67 -14.78
N HIS A 60 -18.53 -27.18 -15.99
CA HIS A 60 -18.24 -27.96 -17.19
C HIS A 60 -16.78 -27.76 -17.61
N ASP A 61 -15.97 -28.79 -17.37
CA ASP A 61 -14.57 -28.87 -17.80
C ASP A 61 -14.30 -30.30 -18.30
N GLN A 62 -14.26 -30.48 -19.62
CA GLN A 62 -14.19 -31.81 -20.27
C GLN A 62 -15.27 -32.80 -19.79
N GLY A 63 -16.45 -32.28 -19.45
CA GLY A 63 -17.53 -33.00 -18.77
C GLY A 63 -17.98 -32.25 -17.53
N LEU A 64 -19.04 -32.72 -16.89
CA LEU A 64 -19.47 -32.14 -15.61
C LEU A 64 -18.54 -32.64 -14.50
N GLN A 65 -17.90 -31.70 -13.81
CA GLN A 65 -17.02 -31.97 -12.69
C GLN A 65 -17.59 -31.39 -11.41
N LEU A 66 -17.32 -32.05 -10.29
CA LEU A 66 -17.72 -31.66 -8.95
C LEU A 66 -16.50 -31.57 -8.04
N LEU A 67 -16.45 -30.50 -7.26
CA LEU A 67 -15.47 -30.27 -6.20
C LEU A 67 -16.21 -30.03 -4.89
N ARG A 68 -15.91 -30.83 -3.88
CA ARG A 68 -16.46 -30.69 -2.52
C ARG A 68 -15.50 -29.89 -1.64
N LEU A 69 -16.03 -28.83 -1.01
CA LEU A 69 -15.30 -27.95 -0.09
C LEU A 69 -15.99 -27.90 1.27
N GLU A 70 -15.34 -28.40 2.30
CA GLU A 70 -15.83 -28.31 3.68
C GLU A 70 -15.83 -26.85 4.14
N LYS A 71 -16.94 -26.33 4.68
CA LYS A 71 -17.04 -24.89 5.05
C LYS A 71 -16.04 -24.52 6.14
N ARG A 72 -15.83 -25.42 7.10
CA ARG A 72 -14.90 -25.23 8.23
C ARG A 72 -13.44 -24.98 7.83
N VAL A 73 -13.06 -25.25 6.57
CA VAL A 73 -11.69 -24.99 6.08
C VAL A 73 -11.59 -23.78 5.15
N LEU A 74 -12.67 -23.02 4.99
CA LEU A 74 -12.71 -21.79 4.18
C LEU A 74 -12.49 -20.55 5.05
N PHE A 75 -11.37 -20.54 5.78
CA PHE A 75 -10.99 -19.41 6.63
C PHE A 75 -9.94 -18.53 5.92
N ASP A 76 -9.95 -17.25 6.24
CA ASP A 76 -8.93 -16.27 5.88
C ASP A 76 -8.16 -15.87 7.14
N ILE A 77 -6.84 -15.69 7.03
CA ILE A 77 -5.96 -15.31 8.14
C ILE A 77 -5.29 -13.99 7.78
N ALA A 78 -5.42 -12.98 8.65
CA ALA A 78 -4.73 -11.71 8.53
C ALA A 78 -3.80 -11.50 9.73
N ILE A 79 -2.56 -11.12 9.48
CA ILE A 79 -1.53 -10.92 10.50
C ILE A 79 -1.00 -9.50 10.34
N ARG A 80 -1.01 -8.72 11.43
CA ARG A 80 -0.50 -7.34 11.41
C ARG A 80 0.10 -6.94 12.75
N LEU A 81 1.06 -6.02 12.70
CA LEU A 81 1.49 -5.27 13.87
C LEU A 81 0.63 -4.02 14.01
N VAL A 82 0.04 -3.81 15.18
CA VAL A 82 -0.76 -2.62 15.48
C VAL A 82 0.10 -1.66 16.31
N THR A 83 0.26 -0.44 15.78
CA THR A 83 1.12 0.62 16.34
C THR A 83 0.32 1.85 16.74
N ALA A 84 -1.00 1.83 16.56
CA ALA A 84 -1.92 2.91 16.93
C ALA A 84 -2.98 2.40 17.91
N ASP A 85 -3.47 3.29 18.77
CA ASP A 85 -4.54 2.96 19.71
C ASP A 85 -5.87 2.78 18.95
N GLU A 86 -6.28 1.52 18.79
CA GLU A 86 -7.57 1.13 18.22
C GLU A 86 -8.62 0.82 19.31
N GLY A 87 -8.41 1.30 20.54
CA GLY A 87 -9.30 1.08 21.68
C GLY A 87 -9.15 -0.29 22.35
N GLN A 88 -8.03 -0.98 22.11
CA GLN A 88 -7.69 -2.23 22.78
C GLN A 88 -6.94 -1.91 24.09
N ALA A 89 -7.27 -2.64 25.16
CA ALA A 89 -6.58 -2.50 26.45
C ALA A 89 -5.23 -3.25 26.47
N LEU A 90 -4.39 -3.03 25.45
CA LEU A 90 -3.07 -3.66 25.26
C LEU A 90 -2.02 -2.57 25.05
N ALA A 91 -0.80 -2.81 25.53
CA ALA A 91 0.33 -1.94 25.24
C ALA A 91 0.68 -1.96 23.74
N LEU A 92 1.06 -0.80 23.20
CA LEU A 92 1.57 -0.69 21.83
C LEU A 92 3.09 -0.93 21.79
N PRO A 93 3.60 -1.57 20.72
CA PRO A 93 2.83 -2.19 19.65
C PRO A 93 2.33 -3.57 20.09
N TYR A 94 1.25 -4.06 19.49
CA TYR A 94 0.80 -5.43 19.69
C TYR A 94 0.63 -6.15 18.35
N LEU A 95 0.91 -7.45 18.35
CA LEU A 95 0.65 -8.34 17.24
C LEU A 95 -0.82 -8.73 17.27
N GLU A 96 -1.49 -8.64 16.12
CA GLU A 96 -2.85 -9.09 15.95
C GLU A 96 -2.92 -10.13 14.82
N VAL A 97 -3.57 -11.25 15.12
CA VAL A 97 -3.95 -12.27 14.15
C VAL A 97 -5.46 -12.37 14.15
N LEU A 98 -6.05 -12.15 12.99
CA LEU A 98 -7.49 -12.25 12.76
C LEU A 98 -7.75 -13.47 11.88
N VAL A 99 -8.77 -14.23 12.25
CA VAL A 99 -9.22 -15.39 11.49
C VAL A 99 -10.71 -15.26 11.26
N ASP A 100 -11.12 -15.30 10.00
CA ASP A 100 -12.53 -15.21 9.62
C ASP A 100 -12.91 -16.40 8.75
N ASN A 101 -13.98 -17.10 9.12
CA ASN A 101 -14.62 -18.10 8.27
C ASN A 101 -15.99 -17.58 7.82
N LEU A 102 -16.03 -16.94 6.64
CA LEU A 102 -17.27 -16.38 6.11
C LEU A 102 -18.35 -17.43 5.80
N ALA A 103 -17.97 -18.71 5.64
CA ALA A 103 -18.89 -19.80 5.32
C ALA A 103 -19.65 -20.30 6.57
N THR A 104 -19.00 -20.30 7.74
CA THR A 104 -19.61 -20.69 9.02
C THR A 104 -20.02 -19.49 9.88
N GLY A 105 -19.49 -18.30 9.58
CA GLY A 105 -19.65 -17.08 10.38
C GLY A 105 -18.79 -17.04 11.64
N GLU A 106 -17.90 -18.03 11.83
CA GLU A 106 -16.95 -18.05 12.93
C GLU A 106 -15.84 -17.02 12.68
N ALA A 107 -15.48 -16.28 13.72
CA ALA A 107 -14.38 -15.33 13.70
C ALA A 107 -13.62 -15.41 15.02
N GLY A 108 -12.30 -15.27 14.95
CA GLY A 108 -11.39 -15.31 16.08
C GLY A 108 -10.37 -14.21 15.98
N SER A 109 -9.95 -13.67 17.12
CA SER A 109 -8.84 -12.72 17.20
C SER A 109 -7.88 -13.14 18.29
N TRP A 110 -6.60 -13.25 17.94
CA TRP A 110 -5.52 -13.43 18.89
C TRP A 110 -4.66 -12.17 18.91
N ARG A 111 -4.33 -11.71 20.11
CA ARG A 111 -3.53 -10.49 20.32
C ARG A 111 -2.43 -10.75 21.33
N ALA A 112 -1.24 -10.22 21.08
CA ALA A 112 -0.11 -10.30 21.99
C ALA A 112 0.66 -9.00 22.02
N GLU A 113 0.97 -8.51 23.22
CA GLU A 113 1.85 -7.35 23.37
C GLU A 113 3.23 -7.71 22.83
N VAL A 114 3.78 -6.82 22.00
CA VAL A 114 5.14 -6.97 21.50
C VAL A 114 6.06 -6.11 22.36
N ARG A 115 7.20 -6.67 22.75
CA ARG A 115 8.23 -5.98 23.54
C ARG A 115 9.60 -6.25 22.93
N CYS A 116 10.51 -5.31 23.13
CA CYS A 116 11.93 -5.51 22.82
C CYS A 116 12.68 -5.82 24.12
N SER A 117 13.44 -6.92 24.14
CA SER A 117 14.30 -7.28 25.27
C SER A 117 15.54 -6.39 25.33
N GLU A 118 16.30 -6.46 26.43
CA GLU A 118 17.56 -5.72 26.59
C GLU A 118 18.61 -6.12 25.54
N ASP A 119 18.53 -7.36 25.03
CA ASP A 119 19.42 -7.89 23.99
C ASP A 119 18.95 -7.53 22.56
N GLY A 120 17.85 -6.76 22.44
CA GLY A 120 17.28 -6.35 21.16
C GLY A 120 16.38 -7.40 20.50
N GLU A 121 15.96 -8.44 21.25
CA GLU A 121 15.08 -9.49 20.73
C GLU A 121 13.61 -9.07 20.85
N LEU A 122 12.82 -9.36 19.82
CA LEU A 122 11.39 -9.10 19.83
C LEU A 122 10.64 -10.28 20.46
N LEU A 123 9.79 -9.96 21.44
CA LEU A 123 8.99 -10.91 22.19
C LEU A 123 7.50 -10.59 21.98
N ALA A 124 6.67 -11.62 21.78
CA ALA A 124 5.20 -11.50 21.81
C ALA A 124 4.67 -12.33 23.00
N ASN A 125 4.02 -11.68 23.97
CA ASN A 125 3.61 -12.31 25.25
C ASN A 125 4.77 -13.13 25.88
N ASP A 126 5.96 -12.52 25.96
CA ASP A 126 7.19 -13.11 26.52
C ASP A 126 7.77 -14.32 25.75
N ALA A 127 7.21 -14.68 24.60
CA ALA A 127 7.78 -15.68 23.69
C ALA A 127 8.57 -15.02 22.57
N LEU A 128 9.74 -15.57 22.25
CA LEU A 128 10.58 -15.07 21.15
C LEU A 128 9.82 -15.10 19.82
N LEU A 129 9.76 -13.94 19.16
CA LEU A 129 9.18 -13.82 17.84
C LEU A 129 10.14 -14.43 16.81
N GLN A 130 9.76 -15.56 16.24
CA GLN A 130 10.58 -16.29 15.28
C GLN A 130 9.97 -16.22 13.88
N HIS A 131 10.82 -16.08 12.86
CA HIS A 131 10.35 -16.03 11.47
C HIS A 131 9.79 -17.38 11.00
N GLU A 132 10.40 -18.50 11.42
CA GLU A 132 10.04 -19.82 10.90
C GLU A 132 8.75 -20.41 11.51
N GLN A 133 8.37 -19.97 12.71
CA GLN A 133 7.27 -20.56 13.46
C GLN A 133 6.40 -19.47 14.11
N PRO A 134 5.06 -19.53 13.93
CA PRO A 134 4.17 -18.62 14.64
C PRO A 134 4.24 -18.86 16.16
N PRO A 135 3.99 -17.81 16.97
CA PRO A 135 3.83 -17.99 18.41
C PRO A 135 2.66 -18.94 18.72
N LEU A 136 2.63 -19.47 19.94
CA LEU A 136 1.51 -20.31 20.38
C LEU A 136 0.25 -19.44 20.50
N MET A 137 -0.78 -19.77 19.71
CA MET A 137 -2.04 -19.05 19.66
C MET A 137 -3.18 -20.00 20.05
N ASP A 138 -3.99 -19.59 21.01
CA ASP A 138 -5.19 -20.31 21.43
C ASP A 138 -6.43 -19.68 20.77
N TRP A 139 -7.31 -20.53 20.22
CA TRP A 139 -8.48 -20.12 19.44
C TRP A 139 -9.77 -20.81 19.92
N PRO A 140 -10.22 -20.55 21.15
CA PRO A 140 -11.37 -21.26 21.72
C PRO A 140 -12.71 -20.99 20.99
N GLU A 141 -12.79 -19.90 20.23
CA GLU A 141 -13.98 -19.53 19.44
C GLU A 141 -14.08 -20.29 18.11
N LEU A 142 -12.99 -20.93 17.65
CA LEU A 142 -12.92 -21.57 16.33
C LEU A 142 -13.06 -23.09 16.46
N SER A 143 -14.12 -23.65 15.90
CA SER A 143 -14.37 -25.10 15.91
C SER A 143 -13.33 -25.93 15.13
N PHE A 144 -12.50 -25.27 14.31
CA PHE A 144 -11.47 -25.87 13.47
C PHE A 144 -10.03 -25.57 13.95
N ALA A 145 -9.86 -24.98 15.14
CA ALA A 145 -8.55 -24.63 15.69
C ALA A 145 -7.57 -25.82 15.77
N ASP A 146 -8.09 -27.02 16.06
CA ASP A 146 -7.30 -28.26 16.16
C ASP A 146 -7.07 -28.96 14.79
N ASP A 147 -7.57 -28.41 13.69
CA ASP A 147 -7.41 -29.01 12.36
C ASP A 147 -5.99 -28.78 11.83
N ALA A 148 -5.32 -29.86 11.39
CA ALA A 148 -3.97 -29.79 10.83
C ALA A 148 -3.87 -28.84 9.61
N ARG A 149 -4.96 -28.65 8.86
CA ARG A 149 -4.99 -27.70 7.73
C ARG A 149 -4.97 -26.25 8.21
N PHE A 150 -5.65 -25.95 9.31
CA PHE A 150 -5.59 -24.64 9.92
C PHE A 150 -4.19 -24.34 10.45
N ALA A 151 -3.58 -25.29 11.17
CA ALA A 151 -2.19 -25.16 11.63
C ALA A 151 -1.17 -24.97 10.48
N ALA A 152 -1.39 -25.61 9.33
CA ALA A 152 -0.55 -25.42 8.15
C ALA A 152 -0.75 -24.03 7.53
N ALA A 153 -2.01 -23.62 7.31
CA ALA A 153 -2.32 -22.31 6.74
C ALA A 153 -1.85 -21.15 7.63
N LEU A 154 -2.00 -21.27 8.96
CA LEU A 154 -1.48 -20.29 9.92
C LEU A 154 0.04 -20.15 9.82
N ARG A 155 0.74 -21.25 9.62
CA ARG A 155 2.20 -21.24 9.43
C ARG A 155 2.59 -20.57 8.11
N ASP A 156 1.89 -20.89 7.03
CA ASP A 156 2.15 -20.29 5.71
C ASP A 156 1.91 -18.77 5.76
N SER A 157 0.76 -18.33 6.30
CA SER A 157 0.45 -16.91 6.50
C SER A 157 1.45 -16.22 7.43
N TRP A 158 1.94 -16.90 8.47
CA TRP A 158 2.98 -16.37 9.34
C TRP A 158 4.29 -16.16 8.58
N GLN A 159 4.75 -17.14 7.81
CA GLN A 159 5.99 -17.02 7.04
C GLN A 159 5.95 -15.86 6.05
N GLU A 160 4.79 -15.62 5.43
CA GLU A 160 4.59 -14.47 4.55
C GLU A 160 4.61 -13.12 5.29
N ALA A 161 4.08 -13.07 6.51
CA ALA A 161 3.95 -11.82 7.27
C ALA A 161 5.14 -11.51 8.20
N ALA A 162 5.89 -12.53 8.63
CA ALA A 162 6.81 -12.44 9.75
C ALA A 162 7.96 -11.47 9.51
N GLU A 163 8.47 -11.36 8.28
CA GLU A 163 9.52 -10.39 7.95
C GLU A 163 9.03 -8.95 8.14
N ALA A 164 7.86 -8.61 7.57
CA ALA A 164 7.28 -7.28 7.69
C ALA A 164 6.96 -6.92 9.15
N VAL A 165 6.31 -7.84 9.88
CA VAL A 165 5.97 -7.65 11.30
C VAL A 165 7.22 -7.40 12.15
N THR A 166 8.29 -8.18 11.92
CA THR A 166 9.55 -8.04 12.67
C THR A 166 10.23 -6.71 12.35
N LEU A 167 10.26 -6.30 11.08
CA LEU A 167 10.86 -5.03 10.66
C LEU A 167 10.11 -3.83 11.24
N ASP A 168 8.77 -3.86 11.20
CA ASP A 168 7.93 -2.79 11.73
C ASP A 168 8.06 -2.68 13.25
N ALA A 169 8.13 -3.81 13.96
CA ALA A 169 8.33 -3.83 15.41
C ALA A 169 9.71 -3.30 15.80
N ALA A 170 10.76 -3.70 15.07
CA ALA A 170 12.10 -3.16 15.28
C ALA A 170 12.15 -1.64 15.01
N ALA A 171 11.47 -1.17 13.97
CA ALA A 171 11.38 0.26 13.66
C ALA A 171 10.67 1.04 14.78
N TRP A 172 9.58 0.50 15.33
CA TRP A 172 8.86 1.11 16.46
C TRP A 172 9.77 1.33 17.67
N PHE A 173 10.44 0.29 18.15
CA PHE A 173 11.30 0.40 19.34
C PHE A 173 12.57 1.23 19.10
N ASN A 174 13.10 1.23 17.88
CA ASN A 174 14.20 2.12 17.52
C ASN A 174 13.75 3.60 17.49
N ALA A 175 12.55 3.89 16.98
CA ALA A 175 11.97 5.23 16.99
C ALA A 175 11.70 5.71 18.42
N GLU A 176 11.15 4.85 19.28
CA GLU A 176 10.91 5.17 20.69
C GLU A 176 12.22 5.44 21.46
N ALA A 177 13.27 4.64 21.20
CA ALA A 177 14.59 4.87 21.77
C ALA A 177 15.19 6.22 21.34
N LEU A 178 14.95 6.63 20.09
CA LEU A 178 15.36 7.94 19.56
C LEU A 178 14.54 9.09 20.17
N GLU A 179 13.23 8.90 20.41
CA GLU A 179 12.35 9.90 21.04
C GLU A 179 12.67 10.11 22.52
N GLN A 180 12.96 9.04 23.27
CA GLN A 180 13.35 9.12 24.68
C GLN A 180 14.70 9.83 24.91
N HIS A 181 15.55 9.93 23.88
CA HIS A 181 16.85 10.61 23.93
C HIS A 181 16.86 11.99 23.25
N ALA A 182 15.76 12.41 22.62
CA ALA A 182 15.71 13.68 21.91
C ALA A 182 15.41 14.84 22.87
N THR A 183 16.45 15.60 23.22
CA THR A 183 16.23 17.01 23.58
C THR A 183 15.87 17.70 22.27
N GLU A 184 14.67 18.28 22.15
CA GLU A 184 14.31 19.02 20.93
C GLU A 184 15.43 20.03 20.61
N PRO A 185 15.96 20.03 19.37
CA PRO A 185 16.95 21.03 19.00
C PRO A 185 16.31 22.41 19.19
N PRO A 186 17.07 23.40 19.74
CA PRO A 186 16.58 24.77 19.84
C PRO A 186 15.98 25.21 18.51
N LEU A 187 14.91 26.01 18.55
CA LEU A 187 14.19 26.47 17.35
C LEU A 187 15.15 26.97 16.25
N ASP A 188 16.23 27.65 16.63
CA ASP A 188 17.27 28.15 15.72
C ASP A 188 18.02 27.02 14.99
N ALA A 189 18.34 25.92 15.68
CA ALA A 189 18.99 24.75 15.09
C ALA A 189 18.03 24.02 14.13
N ARG A 190 16.73 23.95 14.47
CA ARG A 190 15.70 23.40 13.58
C ARG A 190 15.51 24.25 12.32
N ILE A 191 15.48 25.58 12.47
CA ILE A 191 15.42 26.53 11.35
C ILE A 191 16.65 26.36 10.46
N GLN A 192 17.85 26.29 11.04
CA GLN A 192 19.08 26.07 10.28
C GLN A 192 19.04 24.76 9.48
N GLN A 193 18.60 23.66 10.09
CA GLN A 193 18.43 22.37 9.39
C GLN A 193 17.37 22.43 8.28
N MET A 194 16.32 23.23 8.44
CA MET A 194 15.33 23.46 7.39
C MET A 194 15.94 24.26 6.22
N CYS A 195 16.70 25.31 6.53
CA CYS A 195 17.41 26.10 5.52
C CYS A 195 18.48 25.28 4.78
N GLU A 196 19.23 24.41 5.47
CA GLU A 196 20.22 23.53 4.86
C GLU A 196 19.58 22.52 3.90
N ARG A 197 18.47 21.89 4.32
CA ARG A 197 17.71 20.97 3.44
C ARG A 197 17.13 21.68 2.23
N TYR A 198 16.58 22.87 2.42
CA TYR A 198 16.06 23.70 1.34
C TYR A 198 17.17 24.09 0.35
N ALA A 199 18.31 24.58 0.85
CA ALA A 199 19.45 24.99 0.03
C ALA A 199 20.01 23.82 -0.80
N GLU A 200 20.06 22.61 -0.24
CA GLU A 200 20.53 21.43 -0.97
C GLU A 200 19.56 20.99 -2.07
N ILE A 201 18.24 21.02 -1.80
CA ILE A 201 17.20 20.76 -2.81
C ILE A 201 17.33 21.76 -3.96
N VAL A 202 17.43 23.05 -3.65
CA VAL A 202 17.58 24.13 -4.63
C VAL A 202 18.86 23.93 -5.48
N ARG A 203 20.00 23.66 -4.84
CA ARG A 203 21.28 23.43 -5.53
C ARG A 203 21.19 22.25 -6.51
N ARG A 204 20.54 21.16 -6.11
CA ARG A 204 20.38 19.96 -6.95
C ARG A 204 19.53 20.25 -8.18
N GLU A 205 18.41 20.94 -8.00
CA GLU A 205 17.53 21.30 -9.12
C GLU A 205 18.19 22.33 -10.05
N GLN A 206 18.92 23.32 -9.51
CA GLN A 206 19.67 24.28 -10.32
C GLN A 206 20.70 23.60 -11.24
N ALA A 207 21.40 22.57 -10.75
CA ALA A 207 22.35 21.79 -11.55
C ALA A 207 21.69 20.99 -12.69
N LEU A 208 20.41 20.61 -12.53
CA LEU A 208 19.62 19.97 -13.58
C LEU A 208 19.12 21.00 -14.60
N LEU A 209 18.62 22.14 -14.11
CA LEU A 209 18.06 23.22 -14.93
C LEU A 209 19.12 23.92 -15.79
N SER A 210 20.35 24.07 -15.30
CA SER A 210 21.46 24.67 -16.06
C SER A 210 21.84 23.88 -17.32
N ARG A 211 21.34 22.64 -17.47
CA ARG A 211 21.51 21.80 -18.67
C ARG A 211 20.30 21.84 -19.60
N GLN A 212 19.16 22.34 -19.12
CA GLN A 212 17.89 22.37 -19.84
C GLN A 212 17.62 23.71 -20.52
N PHE A 213 18.15 24.80 -19.95
CA PHE A 213 18.03 26.14 -20.49
C PHE A 213 19.38 26.63 -21.02
N SER A 214 19.33 27.38 -22.11
CA SER A 214 20.45 28.14 -22.64
C SER A 214 20.67 29.44 -21.86
N ASP A 215 21.87 30.01 -21.98
CA ASP A 215 22.22 31.27 -21.30
C ASP A 215 21.27 32.42 -21.66
N GLU A 216 20.85 32.53 -22.92
CA GLU A 216 19.91 33.58 -23.36
C GLU A 216 18.50 33.36 -22.80
N GLU A 217 18.05 32.12 -22.65
CA GLU A 217 16.80 31.79 -21.98
C GLU A 217 16.85 32.17 -20.49
N LEU A 218 17.94 31.84 -19.81
CA LEU A 218 18.15 32.21 -18.40
C LEU A 218 18.21 33.73 -18.21
N LEU A 219 18.88 34.46 -19.11
CA LEU A 219 18.93 35.92 -19.08
C LEU A 219 17.56 36.56 -19.32
N LEU A 220 16.76 36.01 -20.22
CA LEU A 220 15.39 36.45 -20.46
C LEU A 220 14.54 36.25 -19.20
N ILE A 221 14.59 35.05 -18.61
CA ILE A 221 13.84 34.75 -17.38
C ILE A 221 14.28 35.68 -16.23
N ALA A 222 15.58 35.89 -16.05
CA ALA A 222 16.10 36.81 -15.03
C ALA A 222 15.60 38.25 -15.24
N GLU A 223 15.50 38.72 -16.48
CA GLU A 223 14.96 40.04 -16.81
C GLU A 223 13.48 40.16 -16.43
N VAL A 224 12.69 39.10 -16.63
CA VAL A 224 11.29 39.04 -16.18
C VAL A 224 11.20 39.08 -14.66
N LEU A 225 12.04 38.31 -13.96
CA LEU A 225 12.02 38.18 -12.49
C LEU A 225 12.39 39.48 -11.76
N ARG A 226 13.18 40.39 -12.37
CA ARG A 226 13.51 41.70 -11.77
C ARG A 226 12.29 42.57 -11.45
N GLY A 227 11.16 42.33 -12.11
CA GLY A 227 9.91 43.05 -11.89
C GLY A 227 8.88 42.30 -11.05
N VAL A 228 9.24 41.15 -10.46
CA VAL A 228 8.31 40.26 -9.75
C VAL A 228 8.78 40.07 -8.30
N THR A 229 7.87 40.28 -7.35
CA THR A 229 8.09 40.04 -5.92
C THR A 229 7.40 38.76 -5.50
N PHE A 230 8.15 37.84 -4.89
CA PHE A 230 7.64 36.58 -4.36
C PHE A 230 7.53 36.69 -2.84
N GLU A 231 6.32 36.91 -2.33
CA GLU A 231 6.08 37.13 -0.89
C GLU A 231 5.93 35.80 -0.10
N SER A 232 5.70 34.70 -0.81
CA SER A 232 5.54 33.37 -0.22
C SER A 232 5.91 32.26 -1.20
N ALA A 233 6.16 31.03 -0.70
CA ALA A 233 6.46 29.89 -1.56
C ALA A 233 5.34 29.65 -2.60
N GLU A 234 4.07 29.79 -2.21
CA GLU A 234 2.92 29.62 -3.11
C GLU A 234 2.95 30.59 -4.31
N SER A 235 3.52 31.79 -4.13
CA SER A 235 3.66 32.79 -5.20
C SER A 235 4.71 32.42 -6.25
N CYS A 236 5.55 31.40 -6.01
CA CYS A 236 6.56 30.95 -6.96
C CYS A 236 5.98 30.16 -8.13
N ARG A 237 4.75 29.64 -8.01
CA ARG A 237 4.13 28.86 -9.09
C ARG A 237 3.58 29.75 -10.20
N GLY A 238 3.78 29.33 -11.44
CA GLY A 238 3.24 29.99 -12.62
C GLY A 238 4.19 31.00 -13.24
N LEU A 239 5.51 30.82 -13.06
CA LEU A 239 6.54 31.65 -13.68
C LEU A 239 6.33 31.84 -15.19
N TRP A 240 5.84 30.80 -15.88
CA TRP A 240 5.53 30.85 -17.30
C TRP A 240 4.52 31.94 -17.68
N LEU A 241 3.58 32.30 -16.79
CA LEU A 241 2.61 33.39 -17.02
C LEU A 241 3.30 34.75 -17.05
N ALA A 242 4.26 34.97 -16.14
CA ALA A 242 5.02 36.21 -16.09
C ALA A 242 5.91 36.35 -17.34
N VAL A 243 6.51 35.24 -17.79
CA VAL A 243 7.31 35.18 -19.01
C VAL A 243 6.42 35.41 -20.24
N GLU A 244 5.30 34.70 -20.37
CA GLU A 244 4.35 34.82 -21.49
C GLU A 244 3.88 36.28 -21.67
N ASN A 245 3.51 36.94 -20.57
CA ASN A 245 3.08 38.33 -20.61
C ASN A 245 4.18 39.26 -21.17
N ARG A 246 5.44 39.04 -20.77
CA ARG A 246 6.57 39.84 -21.25
C ARG A 246 6.97 39.53 -22.69
N LEU A 247 6.80 38.29 -23.14
CA LEU A 247 6.96 37.95 -24.56
C LEU A 247 5.93 38.69 -25.42
N LEU A 248 4.67 38.77 -24.98
CA LEU A 248 3.60 39.46 -25.71
C LEU A 248 3.74 40.98 -25.72
N GLN A 249 4.18 41.57 -24.60
CA GLN A 249 4.24 43.04 -24.44
C GLN A 249 5.55 43.63 -24.96
N ASP A 250 6.67 42.98 -24.69
CA ASP A 250 8.01 43.55 -24.88
C ASP A 250 8.80 42.84 -25.99
N GLU A 251 8.27 41.78 -26.60
CA GLU A 251 8.93 40.93 -27.61
C GLU A 251 10.36 40.51 -27.18
N LEU A 252 10.51 40.13 -25.89
CA LEU A 252 11.82 39.81 -25.31
C LEU A 252 12.51 38.61 -26.00
N ASP A 253 11.74 37.66 -26.50
CA ASP A 253 12.20 36.53 -27.31
C ASP A 253 12.96 37.01 -28.55
N ARG A 254 12.41 38.00 -29.28
CA ARG A 254 13.06 38.57 -30.46
C ARG A 254 14.31 39.37 -30.11
N LYS A 255 14.29 40.12 -29.01
CA LYS A 255 15.43 40.92 -28.55
C LYS A 255 16.63 40.05 -28.15
N ARG A 256 16.36 38.84 -27.64
CA ARG A 256 17.37 37.88 -27.15
C ARG A 256 17.68 36.74 -28.13
N GLY A 257 16.92 36.63 -29.22
CA GLY A 257 17.09 35.54 -30.20
C GLY A 257 16.67 34.17 -29.65
N VAL A 258 15.70 34.13 -28.74
CA VAL A 258 15.19 32.92 -28.09
C VAL A 258 13.92 32.43 -28.80
N ASP A 259 13.71 31.11 -28.90
CA ASP A 259 12.44 30.54 -29.31
C ASP A 259 11.44 30.62 -28.14
N GLY A 260 10.67 31.72 -28.10
CA GLY A 260 9.69 31.96 -27.03
C GLY A 260 8.66 30.84 -26.86
N ALA A 261 8.26 30.16 -27.93
CA ALA A 261 7.28 29.07 -27.86
C ALA A 261 7.91 27.77 -27.31
N ALA A 262 9.17 27.50 -27.61
CA ALA A 262 9.92 26.41 -26.98
C ALA A 262 10.14 26.69 -25.49
N LEU A 263 10.57 27.91 -25.15
CA LEU A 263 10.81 28.35 -23.78
C LEU A 263 9.54 28.23 -22.91
N LEU A 264 8.39 28.71 -23.39
CA LEU A 264 7.13 28.60 -22.64
C LEU A 264 6.70 27.15 -22.39
N ARG A 265 6.90 26.26 -23.37
CA ARG A 265 6.60 24.82 -23.20
C ARG A 265 7.51 24.18 -22.16
N GLN A 266 8.79 24.53 -22.14
CA GLN A 266 9.72 24.04 -21.12
C GLN A 266 9.33 24.55 -19.73
N LEU A 267 9.01 25.85 -19.59
CA LEU A 267 8.59 26.44 -18.32
C LEU A 267 7.28 25.83 -17.79
N GLN A 268 6.31 25.53 -18.65
CA GLN A 268 5.06 24.86 -18.28
C GLN A 268 5.25 23.42 -17.78
N GLN A 269 6.35 22.77 -18.18
CA GLN A 269 6.68 21.40 -17.79
C GLN A 269 7.48 21.32 -16.49
N LEU A 270 7.93 22.46 -15.95
CA LEU A 270 8.66 22.47 -14.69
C LEU A 270 7.78 21.98 -13.55
N SER A 271 8.37 21.12 -12.71
CA SER A 271 7.81 20.83 -11.40
C SER A 271 7.88 22.08 -10.51
N TYR A 272 7.07 22.10 -9.45
CA TYR A 272 7.05 23.21 -8.52
C TYR A 272 8.44 23.49 -7.89
N THR A 273 9.16 22.44 -7.49
CA THR A 273 10.52 22.58 -6.92
C THR A 273 11.51 23.15 -7.93
N GLN A 274 11.36 22.84 -9.21
CA GLN A 274 12.19 23.39 -10.28
C GLN A 274 11.88 24.87 -10.56
N GLU A 275 10.61 25.28 -10.51
CA GLU A 275 10.25 26.69 -10.61
C GLU A 275 10.85 27.50 -9.45
N VAL A 276 10.74 27.00 -8.21
CA VAL A 276 11.36 27.63 -7.04
C VAL A 276 12.88 27.72 -7.21
N ALA A 277 13.54 26.62 -7.60
CA ALA A 277 15.00 26.62 -7.78
C ALA A 277 15.48 27.58 -8.88
N LEU A 278 14.69 27.75 -9.94
CA LEU A 278 14.95 28.69 -11.03
C LEU A 278 14.76 30.14 -10.58
N ILE A 279 13.74 30.41 -9.77
CA ILE A 279 13.51 31.73 -9.16
C ILE A 279 14.66 32.07 -8.22
N GLU A 280 15.04 31.18 -7.31
CA GLU A 280 16.16 31.40 -6.37
C GLU A 280 17.50 31.60 -7.08
N ALA A 281 17.68 31.02 -8.27
CA ALA A 281 18.91 31.20 -9.05
C ALA A 281 19.01 32.58 -9.72
N LEU A 282 17.88 33.15 -10.12
CA LEU A 282 17.81 34.26 -11.07
C LEU A 282 17.17 35.53 -10.51
N ALA A 283 16.39 35.42 -9.43
CA ALA A 283 15.84 36.56 -8.73
C ALA A 283 16.98 37.39 -8.12
N PRO A 284 16.90 38.73 -8.20
CA PRO A 284 17.90 39.57 -7.57
C PRO A 284 17.86 39.36 -6.05
N ALA A 285 19.03 39.36 -5.41
CA ALA A 285 19.09 39.48 -3.96
C ALA A 285 18.35 40.74 -3.54
N GLN A 286 17.36 40.61 -2.65
CA GLN A 286 16.69 41.75 -2.05
C GLN A 286 17.67 42.40 -1.07
N ASP A 287 18.13 43.61 -1.37
CA ASP A 287 18.84 44.48 -0.42
C ASP A 287 17.88 45.04 0.65
#